data_AF-A0A1G8Z4A3-F1
#
_entry.id   AF-A0A1G8Z4A3-F1
#
_cell.length_a   1.000
_cell.length_b   1.000
_cell.length_c   1.000
_cell.angle_alpha   90.00
_cell.angle_beta   90.00
_cell.angle_gamma   90.00
#
_symmetry.space_group_name_H-M   'P 1'
#
loop_
_entity.id
_entity.type
_entity.pdbx_description
1 polymer ?
#
loop_
_entity_poly.entity_id
_entity_poly.type
_entity_poly.pdbx_seq_one_letter_code
_entity_poly.pdbx_strand_id
1 'polypeptide(L)'
;MSLAIGISSRGHTVETKDFLAIARETGAYTIAITTRVDCPIARTADEVVLFTSAEAWPQAGSAMHVPPLVLLSEYLCQCLQMAEV
;
A
#
# COMPACT_ATOMS: atom_id res chain seq x y z
N MET A 1 -4.81 13.07 -14.45
CA MET A 1 -5.21 11.82 -13.78
C MET A 1 -4.55 11.83 -12.41
N SER A 2 -5.32 11.68 -11.32
CA SER A 2 -4.78 11.58 -9.96
C SER A 2 -4.65 10.13 -9.53
N LEU A 3 -3.67 9.86 -8.67
CA LEU A 3 -3.42 8.56 -8.06
C LEU A 3 -3.53 8.72 -6.54
N ALA A 4 -4.20 7.77 -5.87
CA ALA A 4 -4.26 7.69 -4.42
C ALA A 4 -3.69 6.36 -3.94
N ILE A 5 -2.80 6.42 -2.95
CA ILE A 5 -2.12 5.24 -2.39
C ILE A 5 -2.48 5.13 -0.90
N GLY A 6 -3.10 4.02 -0.51
CA GLY A 6 -3.46 3.73 0.88
C GLY A 6 -2.60 2.61 1.43
N ILE A 7 -1.96 2.83 2.59
CA ILE A 7 -1.03 1.85 3.19
C ILE A 7 -1.60 1.37 4.52
N SER A 8 -1.81 0.05 4.66
CA SER A 8 -2.14 -0.58 5.94
C SER A 8 -1.65 -2.01 5.98
N SER A 9 -0.74 -2.32 6.91
CA SER A 9 -0.23 -3.69 7.05
C SER A 9 -1.33 -4.67 7.45
N ARG A 10 -2.24 -4.27 8.34
CA ARG A 10 -3.37 -5.14 8.75
C ARG A 10 -4.54 -5.10 7.78
N GLY A 11 -4.60 -4.10 6.90
CA GLY A 11 -5.60 -4.01 5.84
C GLY A 11 -7.02 -3.65 6.28
N HIS A 12 -7.24 -3.31 7.55
CA HIS A 12 -8.55 -2.99 8.13
C HIS A 12 -8.60 -1.61 8.81
N THR A 13 -7.63 -0.73 8.54
CA THR A 13 -7.64 0.66 9.00
C THR A 13 -8.80 1.40 8.32
N VAL A 14 -9.77 1.87 9.11
CA VAL A 14 -11.03 2.44 8.61
C VAL A 14 -10.76 3.69 7.79
N GLU A 15 -9.90 4.57 8.30
CA GLU A 15 -9.55 5.84 7.66
C GLU A 15 -8.87 5.61 6.31
N THR A 16 -8.02 4.59 6.19
CA THR A 16 -7.36 4.23 4.92
C THR A 16 -8.37 3.67 3.91
N LYS A 17 -9.31 2.84 4.38
CA LYS A 17 -10.38 2.28 3.54
C LYS A 17 -11.30 3.39 3.03
N ASP A 18 -11.70 4.31 3.91
CA ASP A 18 -12.57 5.44 3.56
C ASP A 18 -11.84 6.42 2.62
N PHE A 19 -10.56 6.71 2.87
CA PHE A 19 -9.72 7.50 1.96
C PHE A 19 -9.68 6.91 0.55
N LEU A 20 -9.44 5.61 0.41
CA LEU A 20 -9.41 4.94 -0.89
C LEU A 20 -10.78 4.96 -1.57
N ALA A 21 -11.86 4.73 -0.82
CA ALA A 21 -13.22 4.79 -1.35
C ALA A 21 -13.54 6.18 -1.92
N ILE A 22 -13.29 7.24 -1.14
CA ILE A 22 -13.52 8.64 -1.55
C ILE A 22 -12.64 8.99 -2.76
N ALA A 23 -11.37 8.59 -2.76
CA ALA A 23 -10.48 8.85 -3.88
C ALA A 23 -10.98 8.19 -5.18
N ARG A 24 -11.44 6.94 -5.09
CA ARG A 24 -12.02 6.24 -6.23
C ARG A 24 -13.31 6.89 -6.72
N GLU A 25 -14.21 7.26 -5.81
CA GLU A 25 -15.48 7.96 -6.12
C GLU A 25 -15.26 9.32 -6.79
N THR A 26 -14.14 9.98 -6.49
CA THR A 26 -13.73 11.26 -7.10
C THR A 26 -12.93 11.10 -8.40
N GLY A 27 -12.75 9.86 -8.87
CA GLY A 27 -12.13 9.54 -10.16
C GLY A 27 -10.61 9.38 -10.13
N ALA A 28 -9.99 9.29 -8.94
CA ALA A 28 -8.59 8.90 -8.84
C ALA A 28 -8.45 7.38 -9.04
N TYR A 29 -7.33 6.95 -9.64
CA TYR A 29 -6.95 5.54 -9.62
C TYR A 29 -6.38 5.20 -8.25
N THR A 30 -6.77 4.06 -7.69
CA THR A 30 -6.50 3.74 -6.28
C THR A 30 -5.66 2.48 -6.12
N ILE A 31 -4.62 2.57 -5.30
CA ILE A 31 -3.71 1.44 -5.00
C ILE A 31 -3.70 1.21 -3.49
N ALA A 32 -3.95 -0.04 -3.08
CA ALA A 32 -3.75 -0.49 -1.71
C ALA A 32 -2.38 -1.18 -1.54
N ILE A 33 -1.60 -0.75 -0.55
CA ILE A 33 -0.36 -1.43 -0.13
C ILE A 33 -0.62 -2.14 1.21
N THR A 34 -0.48 -3.47 1.22
CA THR A 34 -0.83 -4.29 2.40
C THR A 34 -0.08 -5.61 2.44
N THR A 35 -0.18 -6.35 3.55
CA THR A 35 0.35 -7.73 3.65
C THR A 35 -0.72 -8.79 3.43
N ARG A 36 -1.96 -8.40 3.11
CA ARG A 36 -3.13 -9.29 3.04
C ARG A 36 -3.83 -9.20 1.68
N VAL A 37 -3.87 -10.34 0.99
CA VAL A 37 -4.50 -10.49 -0.34
C VAL A 37 -5.98 -10.10 -0.32
N ASP A 38 -6.74 -10.57 0.67
CA ASP A 38 -8.16 -10.24 0.82
C ASP A 38 -8.41 -9.54 2.16
N CYS A 39 -8.63 -8.22 2.09
CA CYS A 39 -8.89 -7.38 3.25
C CYS A 39 -9.72 -6.15 2.85
N PRO A 40 -10.29 -5.41 3.83
CA PRO A 40 -11.10 -4.22 3.53
C PRO A 40 -10.47 -3.24 2.55
N ILE A 41 -9.20 -2.84 2.73
CA ILE A 41 -8.57 -1.89 1.81
C ILE A 41 -8.27 -2.49 0.42
N ALA A 42 -7.95 -3.79 0.35
CA ALA A 42 -7.67 -4.48 -0.90
C ALA A 42 -8.92 -4.59 -1.77
N ARG A 43 -10.09 -4.81 -1.16
CA ARG A 43 -11.37 -4.84 -1.88
C ARG A 43 -11.86 -3.46 -2.34
N THR A 44 -11.36 -2.39 -1.72
CA THR A 44 -11.76 -1.01 -2.06
C THR A 44 -10.93 -0.45 -3.22
N ALA A 45 -9.63 -0.75 -3.25
CA ALA A 45 -8.72 -0.25 -4.26
C ALA A 45 -8.91 -0.91 -5.64
N ASP A 46 -8.46 -0.23 -6.69
CA ASP A 46 -8.43 -0.77 -8.06
C ASP A 46 -7.29 -1.79 -8.22
N GLU A 47 -6.16 -1.55 -7.56
CA GLU A 47 -5.00 -2.46 -7.54
C GLU A 47 -4.46 -2.69 -6.14
N VAL A 48 -3.79 -3.83 -5.97
CA VAL A 48 -3.21 -4.25 -4.69
C VAL A 48 -1.74 -4.59 -4.86
N VAL A 49 -0.89 -3.87 -4.14
CA VAL A 49 0.53 -4.20 -4.00
C VAL A 49 0.75 -4.89 -2.66
N LEU A 50 1.19 -6.15 -2.75
CA LEU A 50 1.49 -6.94 -1.58
C LEU A 50 2.96 -6.76 -1.20
N PHE A 51 3.21 -6.57 0.09
CA PHE A 51 4.55 -6.63 0.65
C PHE A 51 4.62 -7.67 1.77
N THR A 52 5.83 -8.19 1.99
CA THR A 52 6.09 -9.13 3.08
C THR A 52 6.79 -8.42 4.23
N SER A 53 6.55 -8.87 5.45
CA SER A 53 7.39 -8.50 6.60
C SER A 53 8.40 -9.60 6.86
N ALA A 54 9.54 -9.23 7.46
CA ALA A 54 10.51 -10.22 7.92
C ALA A 54 9.89 -11.15 8.98
N GLU A 55 10.02 -12.46 8.78
CA GLU A 55 9.47 -13.48 9.69
C GLU A 55 10.22 -13.51 11.03
N ALA A 56 11.53 -13.26 11.02
CA ALA A 56 12.37 -13.19 12.20
C ALA A 56 12.53 -11.74 12.67
N TRP A 57 11.49 -11.19 13.30
CA TRP A 57 11.57 -9.87 13.91
C TRP A 57 11.48 -9.96 15.45
N PRO A 58 12.42 -9.35 16.22
CA PRO A 58 12.49 -9.53 17.67
C PRO A 58 11.26 -9.04 18.44
N GLN A 59 10.56 -8.04 17.90
CA GLN A 59 9.45 -7.38 18.58
C GLN A 59 8.30 -7.09 17.62
N ALA A 60 7.10 -7.62 17.90
CA ALA A 60 5.92 -7.26 17.13
C ALA A 60 5.67 -5.74 17.12
N GLY A 61 5.23 -5.18 15.99
CA GLY A 61 4.92 -3.75 15.89
C GLY A 61 5.21 -3.18 14.50
N SER A 62 5.04 -1.88 14.33
CA SER A 62 5.25 -1.20 13.05
C SER A 62 6.69 -1.35 12.51
N ALA A 63 7.68 -1.49 13.39
CA ALA A 63 9.09 -1.66 13.03
C ALA A 63 9.33 -2.82 12.04
N MET A 64 8.53 -3.89 12.11
CA MET A 64 8.64 -5.03 11.19
C MET A 64 8.16 -4.72 9.76
N HIS A 65 7.36 -3.66 9.59
CA HIS A 65 6.75 -3.27 8.32
C HIS A 65 7.38 -2.03 7.69
N VAL A 66 8.09 -1.21 8.48
CA VAL A 66 8.73 0.02 7.99
C VAL A 66 9.82 -0.28 6.94
N PRO A 67 10.80 -1.17 7.17
CA PRO A 67 11.83 -1.46 6.17
C PRO A 67 11.29 -1.92 4.81
N PRO A 68 10.38 -2.91 4.72
CA PRO A 68 9.86 -3.33 3.41
C PRO A 68 9.04 -2.24 2.72
N LEU A 69 8.32 -1.38 3.46
CA LEU A 69 7.63 -0.24 2.86
C LEU A 69 8.58 0.81 2.30
N VAL A 70 9.68 1.11 3.00
CA VAL A 70 10.71 2.03 2.50
C VAL A 70 11.33 1.48 1.22
N LEU A 71 11.76 0.21 1.23
CA LEU A 71 12.33 -0.45 0.05
C LEU A 71 11.35 -0.50 -1.11
N LEU A 72 10.08 -0.78 -0.85
CA LEU A 72 9.03 -0.74 -1.88
C LEU A 72 8.92 0.67 -2.48
N SER A 73 8.90 1.71 -1.65
CA SER A 73 8.80 3.09 -2.14
C SER A 73 10.02 3.51 -2.96
N GLU A 74 11.23 3.12 -2.55
CA GLU A 74 12.45 3.37 -3.32
C GLU A 74 12.45 2.64 -4.65
N TYR A 75 12.03 1.37 -4.66
CA TYR A 75 11.95 0.58 -5.88
C TYR A 75 10.91 1.14 -6.85
N LEU A 76 9.74 1.56 -6.35
CA LEU A 76 8.74 2.25 -7.17
C LEU A 76 9.30 3.52 -7.80
N CYS A 77 10.04 4.34 -7.04
CA CYS A 77 10.71 5.51 -7.58
C CYS A 77 11.72 5.16 -8.68
N GLN A 78 12.52 4.10 -8.50
CA GLN A 78 13.46 3.64 -9.53
C GLN A 78 12.74 3.16 -10.80
N CYS A 79 11.65 2.40 -10.66
CA CYS A 79 10.83 1.98 -11.80
C CYS A 79 10.27 3.17 -12.58
N LEU A 80 9.79 4.20 -11.88
CA LEU A 80 9.29 5.43 -12.51
C LEU A 80 10.41 6.16 -13.25
N GLN A 81 11.60 6.29 -12.65
CA GLN A 81 12.77 6.89 -13.30
C GLN A 81 13.19 6.13 -14.56
N MET A 82 13.11 4.80 -14.56
CA MET A 82 13.40 3.98 -15.73
C MET A 82 12.32 4.08 -16.82
N ALA A 83 11.07 4.35 -16.45
CA ALA A 83 9.95 4.50 -17.38
C ALA A 83 9.89 5.88 -18.04
N GLU A 84 10.57 6.89 -17.48
CA GLU A 84 10.71 8.24 -18.04
C GLU A 84 11.86 8.37 -19.06
N VAL A 85 12.57 7.26 -19.37
CA VAL A 85 13.61 7.18 -20.41
C VAL A 85 13.04 6.69 -21.74
#